data_AF-A0A101B807-F1
#
_entry.id   AF-A0A101B807-F1
#
_cell.length_a   1.000
_cell.length_b   1.000
_cell.length_c   1.000
_cell.angle_alpha   90.00
_cell.angle_beta   90.00
_cell.angle_gamma   90.00
#
_symmetry.space_group_name_H-M   'P 1'
#
loop_
_entity.id
_entity.type
_entity.pdbx_description
1 polymer ?
#
loop_
_entity_poly.entity_id
_entity_poly.type
_entity_poly.pdbx_seq_one_letter_code
_entity_poly.pdbx_strand_id
1 'polypeptide(L)'
;MLHAIAEAAVRTGGTVHTEHLLMALLSEDVPATTRSVWRQLGVSHAAIQSAAPAMPARVDGVHGRVSYSARARRALERAYLAATSHGLLVSPEHLLVTVLEYRSSGAAALLTAIGVDPDAVRRHIAATEPPEADPGLRRTIRLCPDYGCEWPLWEHGPLTPDALGISAALAEELRRWTAHWEEHFHAARGWRDPAHRASWHQWGHRLAGRLQAELQHFADVVPRFDWAQ
;
A
#
# COMPACT_ATOMS: atom_id res chain seq x y z
N MET A 1 -11.19 -7.32 10.05
CA MET A 1 -9.80 -7.26 10.59
C MET A 1 -9.70 -6.64 11.99
N LEU A 2 -9.95 -5.33 12.19
CA LEU A 2 -9.77 -4.68 13.51
C LEU A 2 -10.62 -5.31 14.64
N HIS A 3 -11.85 -5.74 14.32
CA HIS A 3 -12.71 -6.45 15.26
C HIS A 3 -12.11 -7.79 15.72
N ALA A 4 -11.61 -8.60 14.78
CA ALA A 4 -10.95 -9.87 15.08
C ALA A 4 -9.66 -9.72 15.90
N ILE A 5 -8.87 -8.67 15.62
CA ILE A 5 -7.66 -8.34 16.40
C ILE A 5 -8.04 -7.95 17.84
N ALA A 6 -9.04 -7.09 17.99
CA ALA A 6 -9.49 -6.64 19.30
C ALA A 6 -10.10 -7.79 20.12
N GLU A 7 -10.91 -8.65 19.50
CA GLU A 7 -11.49 -9.81 20.17
C GLU A 7 -10.41 -10.80 20.63
N ALA A 8 -9.43 -11.11 19.78
CA ALA A 8 -8.31 -11.96 20.13
C ALA A 8 -7.46 -11.36 21.26
N ALA A 9 -7.16 -10.06 21.19
CA ALA A 9 -6.38 -9.37 22.22
C ALA A 9 -7.09 -9.32 23.57
N VAL A 10 -8.41 -9.12 23.60
CA VAL A 10 -9.20 -9.14 24.85
C VAL A 10 -9.14 -10.51 25.52
N ARG A 11 -9.13 -11.59 24.73
CA ARG A 11 -9.02 -12.96 25.24
C ARG A 11 -7.62 -13.32 25.75
N THR A 12 -6.60 -12.53 25.43
CA THR A 12 -5.20 -12.74 25.87
C THR A 12 -4.68 -11.63 26.79
N GLY A 13 -5.57 -10.99 27.56
CA GLY A 13 -5.17 -9.99 28.56
C GLY A 13 -4.88 -8.58 28.01
N GLY A 14 -5.42 -8.24 26.84
CA GLY A 14 -5.41 -6.88 26.28
C GLY A 14 -4.19 -6.53 25.42
N THR A 15 -3.27 -7.47 25.18
CA THR A 15 -2.09 -7.26 24.32
C THR A 15 -2.22 -8.00 22.98
N VAL A 16 -1.99 -7.29 21.88
CA VAL A 16 -1.93 -7.83 20.52
C VAL A 16 -0.54 -8.41 20.25
N HIS A 17 -0.52 -9.68 19.88
CA HIS A 17 0.66 -10.43 19.48
C HIS A 17 0.58 -10.79 17.99
N THR A 18 1.67 -11.32 17.43
CA THR A 18 1.79 -11.66 16.00
C THR A 18 0.73 -12.67 15.54
N GLU A 19 0.40 -13.63 16.38
CA GLU A 19 -0.61 -14.67 16.19
C GLU A 19 -2.01 -14.07 16.11
N HIS A 20 -2.30 -12.99 16.85
CA HIS A 20 -3.59 -12.28 16.75
C HIS A 20 -3.73 -11.55 15.42
N LEU A 21 -2.63 -10.96 14.94
CA LEU A 21 -2.59 -10.36 13.61
C LEU A 21 -2.78 -11.44 12.53
N LEU A 22 -2.08 -12.57 12.62
CA LEU A 22 -2.24 -13.68 11.69
C LEU A 22 -3.67 -14.24 11.70
N MET A 23 -4.27 -14.45 12.87
CA MET A 23 -5.67 -14.89 12.98
C MET A 23 -6.64 -13.94 12.28
N ALA A 24 -6.43 -12.62 12.41
CA ALA A 24 -7.23 -11.64 11.69
C ALA A 24 -6.98 -11.63 10.18
N LEU A 25 -5.81 -12.08 9.73
CA LEU A 25 -5.46 -12.25 8.31
C LEU A 25 -5.97 -13.58 7.72
N LEU A 26 -6.30 -14.54 8.59
CA LEU A 26 -6.91 -15.82 8.25
C LEU A 26 -8.44 -15.79 8.29
N SER A 27 -9.06 -14.71 8.81
CA SER A 27 -10.51 -14.57 8.89
C SER A 27 -11.16 -14.42 7.51
N GLU A 28 -12.43 -14.81 7.37
CA GLU A 28 -13.15 -14.67 6.10
C GLU A 28 -13.34 -13.22 5.62
N ASP A 29 -13.23 -12.24 6.52
CA ASP A 29 -13.37 -10.81 6.24
C ASP A 29 -12.19 -10.16 5.50
N VAL A 30 -11.21 -10.96 5.05
CA VAL A 30 -10.07 -10.45 4.26
C VAL A 30 -10.37 -10.43 2.75
N PRO A 31 -9.71 -9.56 1.98
CA PRO A 31 -9.84 -9.52 0.53
C PRO A 31 -9.65 -10.90 -0.12
N ALA A 32 -10.31 -11.11 -1.27
CA ALA A 32 -10.21 -12.37 -2.02
C ALA A 32 -8.78 -12.72 -2.46
N THR A 33 -7.91 -11.71 -2.62
CA THR A 33 -6.48 -11.88 -2.90
C THR A 33 -5.76 -12.60 -1.76
N THR A 34 -5.98 -12.18 -0.52
CA THR A 34 -5.40 -12.82 0.65
C THR A 34 -5.93 -14.24 0.83
N ARG A 35 -7.23 -14.46 0.57
CA ARG A 35 -7.82 -15.81 0.59
C ARG A 35 -7.27 -16.73 -0.50
N SER A 36 -6.89 -16.19 -1.66
CA SER A 36 -6.33 -17.01 -2.75
C SER A 36 -4.94 -17.54 -2.40
N VAL A 37 -4.13 -16.77 -1.66
CA VAL A 37 -2.82 -17.21 -1.12
C VAL A 37 -3.00 -18.46 -0.26
N TRP A 38 -3.95 -18.44 0.68
CA TRP A 38 -4.22 -19.58 1.55
C TRP A 38 -4.67 -20.82 0.78
N ARG A 39 -5.57 -20.63 -0.21
CA ARG A 39 -6.03 -21.72 -1.07
C ARG A 39 -4.90 -22.32 -1.90
N GLN A 40 -4.00 -21.50 -2.45
CA GLN A 40 -2.86 -21.95 -3.25
C GLN A 40 -1.83 -22.71 -2.41
N LEU A 41 -1.69 -22.36 -1.13
CA LEU A 41 -0.85 -23.06 -0.17
C LEU A 41 -1.52 -24.30 0.45
N GLY A 42 -2.72 -24.68 -0.02
CA GLY A 42 -3.45 -25.85 0.47
C GLY A 42 -3.99 -25.70 1.89
N VAL A 43 -4.04 -24.47 2.43
CA VAL A 43 -4.55 -24.20 3.77
C VAL A 43 -6.08 -24.24 3.73
N SER A 44 -6.66 -25.29 4.30
CA SER A 44 -8.12 -25.41 4.40
C SER A 44 -8.67 -24.51 5.52
N HIS A 45 -9.90 -24.05 5.35
CA HIS A 45 -10.60 -23.30 6.40
C HIS A 45 -10.73 -24.11 7.70
N ALA A 46 -10.90 -25.44 7.59
CA ALA A 46 -10.91 -26.34 8.73
C ALA A 46 -9.56 -26.38 9.47
N ALA A 47 -8.44 -26.36 8.74
CA ALA A 47 -7.11 -26.29 9.33
C ALA A 47 -6.94 -24.97 10.11
N ILE A 48 -7.36 -23.84 9.53
CA ILE A 48 -7.36 -22.52 10.19
C ILE A 48 -8.19 -22.54 11.48
N GLN A 49 -9.39 -23.12 11.44
CA GLN A 49 -10.24 -23.26 12.64
C GLN A 49 -9.62 -24.17 13.70
N SER A 50 -8.91 -25.22 13.30
CA SER A 50 -8.19 -26.11 14.23
C SER A 50 -6.88 -25.50 14.77
N ALA A 51 -6.28 -24.57 14.02
CA ALA A 51 -5.10 -23.78 14.40
C ALA A 51 -5.41 -22.87 15.57
N ALA A 52 -6.61 -22.28 15.52
CA ALA A 52 -7.05 -21.29 16.47
C ALA A 52 -6.83 -21.88 17.86
N PRO A 53 -5.85 -21.36 18.64
CA PRO A 53 -5.60 -21.91 19.96
C PRO A 53 -6.93 -21.93 20.70
N ALA A 54 -7.19 -22.97 21.50
CA ALA A 54 -8.35 -23.03 22.37
C ALA A 54 -8.38 -21.72 23.15
N MET A 55 -9.21 -20.77 22.69
CA MET A 55 -9.03 -19.39 23.10
C MET A 55 -9.27 -19.34 24.60
N PRO A 56 -8.36 -18.71 25.37
CA PRO A 56 -8.60 -18.57 26.80
C PRO A 56 -9.99 -17.96 27.01
N ALA A 57 -10.68 -18.40 28.06
CA ALA A 57 -11.92 -17.76 28.47
C ALA A 57 -11.66 -16.25 28.56
N ARG A 58 -12.65 -15.46 28.13
CA ARG A 58 -12.56 -13.99 28.14
C ARG A 58 -12.04 -13.54 29.50
N VAL A 59 -10.94 -12.79 29.50
CA VAL A 59 -10.42 -12.19 30.72
C VAL A 59 -11.33 -11.00 31.05
N ASP A 60 -12.15 -11.13 32.08
CA ASP A 60 -12.98 -10.04 32.57
C ASP A 60 -12.09 -8.91 33.12
N GLY A 61 -12.45 -7.65 32.85
CA GLY A 61 -11.72 -6.46 33.35
C GLY A 61 -10.68 -5.84 32.41
N VAL A 62 -10.57 -6.28 31.15
CA VAL A 62 -9.75 -5.58 30.13
C VAL A 62 -10.46 -4.28 29.71
N HIS A 63 -10.16 -3.19 30.43
CA HIS A 63 -10.71 -1.86 30.15
C HIS A 63 -9.85 -1.10 29.11
N GLY A 64 -10.37 -0.98 27.89
CA GLY A 64 -10.21 0.22 27.04
C GLY A 64 -8.87 0.51 26.33
N ARG A 65 -7.73 -0.11 26.67
CA ARG A 65 -6.45 0.12 25.95
C ARG A 65 -5.85 -1.18 25.43
N VAL A 66 -6.14 -1.49 24.17
CA VAL A 66 -5.42 -2.52 23.41
C VAL A 66 -3.96 -2.09 23.27
N SER A 67 -3.04 -2.87 23.85
CA SER A 67 -1.60 -2.66 23.72
C SER A 67 -1.03 -3.59 22.66
N TYR A 68 0.12 -3.25 22.08
CA TYR A 68 0.82 -4.11 21.10
C TYR A 68 2.13 -4.59 21.68
N SER A 69 2.40 -5.88 21.56
CA SER A 69 3.73 -6.44 21.83
C SER A 69 4.79 -5.77 20.96
N ALA A 70 6.05 -5.76 21.41
CA ALA A 70 7.15 -5.17 20.64
C ALA A 70 7.27 -5.75 19.22
N ARG A 71 7.05 -7.07 19.07
CA ARG A 71 7.09 -7.75 17.78
C ARG A 71 5.90 -7.38 16.88
N ALA A 72 4.68 -7.31 17.44
CA ALA A 72 3.51 -6.90 16.67
C ALA A 72 3.63 -5.44 16.19
N ARG A 73 4.11 -4.54 17.05
CA ARG A 73 4.39 -3.14 16.68
C ARG A 73 5.44 -3.07 15.56
N ARG A 74 6.55 -3.79 15.68
CA ARG A 74 7.60 -3.84 14.66
C ARG A 74 7.09 -4.38 13.32
N ALA A 75 6.24 -5.41 13.33
CA ALA A 75 5.64 -5.95 12.11
C ALA A 75 4.76 -4.90 11.40
N LEU A 76 3.91 -4.19 12.15
CA LEU A 76 3.07 -3.11 11.61
C LEU A 76 3.91 -1.96 11.02
N GLU A 77 4.93 -1.51 11.74
CA GLU A 77 5.86 -0.46 11.27
C GLU A 77 6.58 -0.89 9.99
N ARG A 78 7.05 -2.14 9.92
CA ARG A 78 7.72 -2.69 8.75
C ARG A 78 6.78 -2.82 7.56
N ALA A 79 5.52 -3.21 7.77
CA ALA A 79 4.53 -3.30 6.70
C ALA A 79 4.21 -1.92 6.13
N TYR A 80 4.09 -0.92 7.01
CA TYR A 80 3.94 0.47 6.62
C TYR A 80 5.11 0.97 5.79
N LEU A 81 6.35 0.79 6.28
CA LEU A 81 7.55 1.21 5.56
C LEU A 81 7.71 0.51 4.22
N ALA A 82 7.47 -0.81 4.15
CA ALA A 82 7.52 -1.56 2.89
C ALA A 82 6.52 -1.02 1.87
N ALA A 83 5.24 -0.89 2.23
CA ALA A 83 4.22 -0.38 1.33
C ALA A 83 4.51 1.07 0.88
N THR A 84 4.83 1.96 1.83
CA THR A 84 5.05 3.38 1.54
C THR A 84 6.34 3.67 0.79
N SER A 85 7.38 2.85 0.95
CA SER A 85 8.61 2.97 0.14
C SER A 85 8.37 2.74 -1.35
N HIS A 86 7.27 2.07 -1.70
CA HIS A 86 6.81 1.86 -3.07
C HIS A 86 5.57 2.68 -3.43
N GLY A 87 5.16 3.64 -2.59
CA GLY A 87 3.96 4.47 -2.82
C GLY A 87 2.64 3.69 -2.76
N LEU A 88 2.62 2.53 -2.11
CA LEU A 88 1.45 1.65 -1.99
C LEU A 88 0.73 1.84 -0.64
N LEU A 89 -0.57 1.53 -0.63
CA LEU A 89 -1.33 1.36 0.60
C LEU A 89 -0.94 0.04 1.27
N VAL A 90 -0.92 0.04 2.61
CA VAL A 90 -0.67 -1.19 3.38
C VAL A 90 -1.77 -2.20 3.10
N SER A 91 -1.38 -3.35 2.56
CA SER A 91 -2.28 -4.48 2.29
C SER A 91 -2.11 -5.61 3.31
N PRO A 92 -3.07 -6.54 3.41
CA PRO A 92 -2.93 -7.75 4.22
C PRO A 92 -1.68 -8.57 3.88
N GLU A 93 -1.25 -8.58 2.62
CA GLU A 93 -0.07 -9.30 2.15
C GLU A 93 1.22 -8.69 2.74
N HIS A 94 1.35 -7.36 2.79
CA HIS A 94 2.46 -6.68 3.47
C HIS A 94 2.52 -7.03 4.96
N LEU A 95 1.34 -7.14 5.60
CA LEU A 95 1.23 -7.57 7.00
C LEU A 95 1.63 -9.04 7.15
N LEU A 96 1.24 -9.92 6.24
CA LEU A 96 1.61 -11.34 6.29
C LEU A 96 3.12 -11.53 6.20
N VAL A 97 3.79 -10.85 5.28
CA VAL A 97 5.26 -10.94 5.12
C VAL A 97 5.98 -10.53 6.39
N THR A 98 5.53 -9.45 7.04
CA THR A 98 6.21 -8.86 8.20
C THR A 98 5.89 -9.57 9.51
N VAL A 99 4.67 -10.07 9.68
CA VAL A 99 4.26 -10.90 10.83
C VAL A 99 5.03 -12.23 10.85
N LEU A 100 5.41 -12.74 9.68
CA LEU A 100 6.18 -13.99 9.51
C LEU A 100 7.69 -13.78 9.39
N GLU A 101 8.20 -12.54 9.52
CA GLU A 101 9.64 -12.21 9.36
C GLU A 101 10.53 -13.01 10.33
N TYR A 102 10.03 -13.26 11.54
CA TYR A 102 10.75 -14.05 12.55
C TYR A 102 10.14 -15.43 12.69
N ARG A 103 10.92 -16.48 12.39
CA ARG A 103 10.51 -17.87 12.63
C ARG A 103 10.16 -18.18 14.10
N SER A 104 10.67 -17.38 15.03
CA SER A 104 10.35 -17.48 16.47
C SER A 104 9.10 -16.68 16.87
N SER A 105 8.33 -16.14 15.92
CA SER A 105 7.08 -15.42 16.21
C SER A 105 5.95 -16.40 16.54
N GLY A 106 4.97 -15.96 17.32
CA GLY A 106 3.78 -16.76 17.58
C GLY A 106 2.98 -17.04 16.31
N ALA A 107 3.02 -16.13 15.33
CA ALA A 107 2.42 -16.36 14.02
C ALA A 107 3.12 -17.49 13.23
N ALA A 108 4.45 -17.50 13.20
CA ALA A 108 5.21 -18.56 12.54
C ALA A 108 4.98 -19.92 13.23
N ALA A 109 4.93 -19.94 14.56
CA ALA A 109 4.58 -21.12 15.33
C ALA A 109 3.15 -21.60 15.02
N LEU A 110 2.18 -20.69 14.93
CA LEU A 110 0.79 -20.99 14.61
C LEU A 110 0.64 -21.62 13.21
N LEU A 111 1.31 -21.07 12.18
CA LEU A 111 1.35 -21.67 10.85
C LEU A 111 1.98 -23.07 10.85
N THR A 112 3.11 -23.21 11.56
CA THR A 112 3.80 -24.50 11.67
C THR A 112 2.91 -25.55 12.33
N ALA A 113 2.11 -25.16 13.33
CA ALA A 113 1.16 -26.03 14.02
C ALA A 113 0.05 -26.56 13.10
N ILE A 114 -0.28 -25.83 12.02
CA ILE A 114 -1.22 -26.29 10.98
C ILE A 114 -0.55 -26.87 9.73
N GLY A 115 0.74 -27.21 9.83
CA GLY A 115 1.48 -27.83 8.74
C GLY A 115 1.83 -26.87 7.61
N VAL A 116 1.78 -25.56 7.83
CA VAL A 116 2.14 -24.54 6.85
C VAL A 116 3.51 -23.99 7.18
N ASP A 117 4.45 -24.10 6.24
CA ASP A 117 5.77 -23.50 6.37
C ASP A 117 5.66 -21.95 6.24
N PRO A 118 6.03 -21.18 7.29
CA PRO A 118 6.03 -19.71 7.22
C PRO A 118 6.89 -19.16 6.08
N ASP A 119 8.01 -19.82 5.76
CA ASP A 119 8.89 -19.38 4.67
C ASP A 119 8.30 -19.72 3.29
N ALA A 120 7.44 -20.73 3.18
CA ALA A 120 6.66 -20.99 1.97
C ALA A 120 5.62 -19.90 1.72
N VAL A 121 4.93 -19.42 2.77
CA VAL A 121 3.99 -18.28 2.65
C VAL A 121 4.72 -17.04 2.16
N ARG A 122 5.86 -16.70 2.77
CA ARG A 122 6.65 -15.51 2.38
C ARG A 122 7.14 -15.60 0.94
N ARG A 123 7.65 -16.76 0.51
CA ARG A 123 8.08 -17.00 -0.87
C ARG A 123 6.91 -16.90 -1.85
N HIS A 124 5.75 -17.42 -1.49
CA HIS A 124 4.55 -17.35 -2.32
C HIS A 124 4.12 -15.91 -2.53
N ILE A 125 4.05 -15.11 -1.45
CA ILE A 125 3.72 -13.68 -1.54
C ILE A 125 4.74 -12.95 -2.41
N ALA A 126 6.04 -13.15 -2.18
CA ALA A 126 7.10 -12.54 -2.97
C ALA A 126 7.09 -12.95 -4.46
N ALA A 127 6.57 -14.14 -4.79
CA ALA A 127 6.41 -14.59 -6.17
C ALA A 127 5.13 -14.07 -6.84
N THR A 128 4.13 -13.68 -6.05
CA THR A 128 2.89 -13.03 -6.53
C THR A 128 2.97 -11.51 -6.55
N GLU A 129 3.84 -10.93 -5.72
CA GLU A 129 4.26 -9.55 -5.90
C GLU A 129 4.95 -9.47 -7.27
N PRO A 130 4.59 -8.48 -8.11
CA PRO A 130 5.33 -8.27 -9.33
C PRO A 130 6.82 -8.15 -8.95
N PRO A 131 7.73 -8.78 -9.70
CA PRO A 131 9.16 -8.61 -9.44
C PRO A 131 9.43 -7.12 -9.33
N GLU A 132 10.21 -6.73 -8.32
CA GLU A 132 10.75 -5.38 -8.14
C GLU A 132 10.92 -4.75 -9.51
N ALA A 133 10.11 -3.73 -9.81
CA ALA A 133 9.73 -3.31 -11.17
C ALA A 133 10.73 -3.80 -12.22
N ASP A 134 10.35 -4.84 -12.98
CA ASP A 134 11.18 -5.37 -14.07
C ASP A 134 11.76 -4.17 -14.84
N PRO A 135 13.10 -3.97 -14.88
CA PRO A 135 13.69 -2.85 -15.60
C PRO A 135 13.30 -2.84 -17.08
N GLY A 136 12.80 -3.97 -17.60
CA GLY A 136 12.24 -4.11 -18.95
C GLY A 136 10.74 -3.79 -19.07
N LEU A 137 9.97 -3.73 -17.98
CA LEU A 137 8.57 -3.31 -18.01
C LEU A 137 8.49 -1.79 -17.94
N ARG A 138 8.25 -1.20 -19.10
CA ARG A 138 8.10 0.23 -19.30
C ARG A 138 7.00 0.78 -18.37
N ARG A 139 7.39 1.60 -17.39
CA ARG A 139 6.49 2.21 -16.37
C ARG A 139 5.51 3.17 -17.03
N THR A 140 4.39 3.45 -16.36
CA THR A 140 3.40 4.45 -16.84
C THR A 140 3.27 5.57 -15.82
N ILE A 141 3.83 6.74 -16.15
CA ILE A 141 3.76 7.94 -15.33
C ILE A 141 2.64 8.83 -15.82
N ARG A 142 1.62 9.00 -14.99
CA ARG A 142 0.53 9.94 -15.20
C ARG A 142 0.95 11.34 -14.77
N LEU A 143 0.79 12.29 -15.68
CA LEU A 143 0.93 13.72 -15.38
C LEU A 143 -0.47 14.30 -15.15
N CYS A 144 -0.79 14.61 -13.90
CA CYS A 144 -2.03 15.29 -13.51
C CYS A 144 -1.87 16.01 -12.17
N PRO A 145 -2.30 17.28 -12.05
CA PRO A 145 -2.41 17.93 -10.74
C PRO A 145 -3.49 17.24 -9.91
N ASP A 146 -3.35 17.31 -8.58
CA ASP A 146 -4.39 16.93 -7.65
C ASP A 146 -4.31 17.83 -6.41
N TYR A 147 -5.44 18.07 -5.76
CA TYR A 147 -5.49 18.93 -4.58
C TYR A 147 -4.71 18.30 -3.42
N GLY A 148 -3.88 19.12 -2.77
CA GLY A 148 -3.09 18.68 -1.61
C GLY A 148 -1.85 17.87 -1.99
N CYS A 149 -1.50 17.79 -3.28
CA CYS A 149 -0.29 17.13 -3.76
C CYS A 149 0.67 18.18 -4.37
N GLU A 150 1.88 18.29 -3.83
CA GLU A 150 2.89 19.23 -4.34
C GLU A 150 3.28 18.93 -5.80
N TRP A 151 3.29 17.65 -6.16
CA TRP A 151 3.79 17.19 -7.45
C TRP A 151 2.67 16.57 -8.28
N PRO A 152 2.56 16.93 -9.58
CA PRO A 152 1.51 16.40 -10.45
C PRO A 152 1.88 15.02 -11.04
N LEU A 153 2.64 14.20 -10.31
CA LEU A 153 3.29 12.98 -10.81
C LEU A 153 2.69 11.75 -10.13
N TRP A 154 2.21 10.81 -10.94
CA TRP A 154 1.45 9.65 -10.44
C TRP A 154 1.83 8.36 -11.15
N GLU A 155 1.80 7.27 -10.41
CA GLU A 155 1.79 5.91 -10.97
C GLU A 155 0.72 5.08 -10.25
N HIS A 156 1.09 4.38 -9.18
CA HIS A 156 0.17 3.75 -8.23
C HIS A 156 -0.18 4.68 -7.05
N GLY A 157 0.64 5.71 -6.82
CA GLY A 157 0.48 6.76 -5.82
C GLY A 157 1.23 8.03 -6.24
N PRO A 158 1.29 9.06 -5.37
CA PRO A 158 2.01 10.30 -5.66
C PRO A 158 3.52 10.04 -5.72
N LEU A 159 4.20 10.67 -6.67
CA LEU A 159 5.65 10.57 -6.89
C LEU A 159 6.33 11.92 -6.70
N THR A 160 7.62 11.88 -6.36
CA THR A 160 8.49 13.06 -6.32
C THR A 160 9.40 13.12 -7.56
N PRO A 161 9.89 14.30 -7.94
CA PRO A 161 10.91 14.44 -8.99
C PRO A 161 12.14 13.57 -8.75
N ASP A 162 12.61 13.50 -7.51
CA ASP A 162 13.79 12.72 -7.12
C ASP A 162 13.58 11.22 -7.34
N ALA A 163 12.37 10.71 -7.08
CA ALA A 163 12.03 9.31 -7.31
C ALA A 163 12.01 8.93 -8.80
N LEU A 164 11.89 9.91 -9.70
CA LEU A 164 11.93 9.73 -11.15
C LEU A 164 13.27 10.14 -11.78
N GLY A 165 14.17 10.76 -11.01
CA GLY A 165 15.46 11.25 -11.50
C GLY A 165 15.34 12.37 -12.54
N ILE A 166 14.26 13.16 -12.51
CA ILE A 166 14.07 14.27 -13.46
C ILE A 166 14.87 15.51 -13.08
N SER A 167 15.14 16.37 -14.06
CA SER A 167 15.92 17.57 -13.88
C SER A 167 15.25 18.58 -12.93
N ALA A 168 16.04 19.29 -12.13
CA ALA A 168 15.54 20.33 -11.23
C ALA A 168 14.80 21.45 -11.99
N ALA A 169 15.22 21.73 -13.23
CA ALA A 169 14.55 22.69 -14.11
C ALA A 169 13.15 22.22 -14.51
N LEU A 170 12.98 20.95 -14.88
CA LEU A 170 11.67 20.38 -15.19
C LEU A 170 10.78 20.30 -13.93
N ALA A 171 11.34 19.90 -12.79
CA ALA A 171 10.63 19.87 -11.52
C ALA A 171 10.05 21.24 -11.16
N GLU A 172 10.85 22.30 -11.23
CA GLU A 172 10.40 23.65 -10.93
C GLU A 172 9.29 24.13 -11.90
N GLU A 173 9.37 23.77 -13.17
CA GLU A 173 8.29 24.10 -14.12
C GLU A 173 7.00 23.33 -13.86
N LEU A 174 7.08 22.05 -13.49
CA LEU A 174 5.92 21.25 -13.09
C LEU A 174 5.24 21.88 -11.87
N ARG A 175 6.01 22.33 -10.88
CA ARG A 175 5.49 23.02 -9.69
C ARG A 175 4.74 24.30 -10.06
N ARG A 176 5.32 25.14 -10.93
CA ARG A 176 4.66 26.38 -11.38
C ARG A 176 3.38 26.11 -12.16
N TRP A 177 3.39 25.06 -12.98
CA TRP A 177 2.20 24.65 -13.73
C TRP A 177 1.08 24.13 -12.81
N THR A 178 1.42 23.39 -11.75
CA THR A 178 0.48 22.97 -10.71
C THR A 178 -0.06 24.18 -9.94
N ALA A 179 0.80 25.10 -9.50
CA ALA A 179 0.37 26.30 -8.77
C ALA A 179 -0.59 27.18 -9.60
N HIS A 180 -0.34 27.33 -10.91
CA HIS A 180 -1.25 28.04 -11.80
C HIS A 180 -2.63 27.36 -11.88
N TRP A 181 -2.68 26.03 -11.89
CA TRP A 181 -3.96 25.32 -11.82
C TRP A 181 -4.67 25.56 -10.49
N GLU A 182 -3.98 25.43 -9.36
CA GLU A 182 -4.58 25.65 -8.02
C GLU A 182 -5.16 27.07 -7.87
N GLU A 183 -4.49 28.07 -8.44
CA GLU A 183 -4.92 29.46 -8.36
C GLU A 183 -6.17 29.75 -9.23
N HIS A 184 -6.25 29.17 -10.42
CA HIS A 184 -7.22 29.56 -11.45
C HIS A 184 -8.36 28.54 -11.68
N PHE A 185 -8.22 27.29 -11.23
CA PHE A 185 -9.22 26.23 -11.34
C PHE A 185 -9.88 25.93 -9.99
N HIS A 186 -11.21 25.85 -10.00
CA HIS A 186 -11.99 25.50 -8.81
C HIS A 186 -12.84 24.25 -9.07
N ALA A 187 -12.69 23.21 -8.27
CA ALA A 187 -13.37 21.91 -8.44
C ALA A 187 -14.88 22.02 -8.76
N ALA A 188 -15.60 22.92 -8.08
CA ALA A 188 -17.04 23.09 -8.28
C ALA A 188 -17.44 24.04 -9.42
N ARG A 189 -16.54 24.91 -9.89
CA ARG A 189 -16.86 26.02 -10.81
C ARG A 189 -16.06 25.99 -12.11
N GLY A 190 -15.09 25.08 -12.21
CA GLY A 190 -14.17 24.97 -13.34
C GLY A 190 -13.20 26.15 -13.40
N TRP A 191 -12.75 26.45 -14.62
CA TRP A 191 -11.87 27.57 -14.92
C TRP A 191 -12.59 28.91 -14.80
N ARG A 192 -11.97 29.85 -14.09
CA ARG A 192 -12.49 31.22 -14.01
C ARG A 192 -12.44 31.97 -15.34
N ASP A 193 -11.46 31.63 -16.19
CA ASP A 193 -11.22 32.24 -17.50
C ASP A 193 -10.85 31.15 -18.54
N PRO A 194 -11.58 31.02 -19.66
CA PRO A 194 -11.24 30.12 -20.76
C PRO A 194 -9.82 30.32 -21.33
N ALA A 195 -9.27 31.53 -21.28
CA ALA A 195 -7.91 31.81 -21.74
C ALA A 195 -6.85 31.12 -20.85
N HIS A 196 -7.06 31.11 -19.52
CA HIS A 196 -6.21 30.38 -18.59
C HIS A 196 -6.29 28.88 -18.82
N ARG A 197 -7.48 28.34 -19.09
CA ARG A 197 -7.66 26.92 -19.47
C ARG A 197 -6.81 26.56 -20.69
N ALA A 198 -6.93 27.33 -21.78
CA ALA A 198 -6.21 27.05 -23.02
C ALA A 198 -4.68 27.13 -22.85
N SER A 199 -4.21 28.18 -22.15
CA SER A 199 -2.79 28.36 -21.82
C SER A 199 -2.26 27.21 -20.97
N TRP A 200 -3.02 26.82 -19.94
CA TRP A 200 -2.65 25.74 -19.04
C TRP A 200 -2.57 24.37 -19.74
N HIS A 201 -3.52 24.05 -20.62
CA HIS A 201 -3.47 22.81 -21.42
C HIS A 201 -2.25 22.79 -22.35
N GLN A 202 -1.99 23.88 -23.06
CA GLN A 202 -0.84 23.96 -23.96
C GLN A 202 0.49 23.83 -23.19
N TRP A 203 0.58 24.44 -22.01
CA TRP A 203 1.73 24.29 -21.12
C TRP A 203 1.86 22.85 -20.62
N GLY A 204 0.78 22.23 -20.18
CA GLY A 204 0.76 20.85 -19.69
C GLY A 204 1.21 19.84 -20.75
N HIS A 205 0.78 19.98 -22.01
CA HIS A 205 1.24 19.11 -23.09
C HIS A 205 2.74 19.28 -23.42
N ARG A 206 3.27 20.52 -23.34
CA ARG A 206 4.71 20.74 -23.47
C ARG A 206 5.50 20.09 -22.33
N LEU A 207 5.00 20.18 -21.10
CA LEU A 207 5.61 19.52 -19.94
C LEU A 207 5.55 18.00 -20.05
N ALA A 208 4.44 17.43 -20.53
CA ALA A 208 4.33 16.00 -20.80
C ALA A 208 5.40 15.52 -21.81
N GLY A 209 5.63 16.29 -22.88
CA GLY A 209 6.67 15.97 -23.86
C GLY A 209 8.09 16.02 -23.29
N ARG A 210 8.38 17.00 -22.43
CA ARG A 210 9.67 17.09 -21.74
C ARG A 210 9.87 15.97 -20.73
N LEU A 211 8.85 15.68 -19.94
CA LEU A 211 8.85 14.57 -19.01
C LEU A 211 9.05 13.24 -19.75
N GLN A 212 8.37 13.04 -20.89
CA GLN A 212 8.56 11.86 -21.73
C GLN A 212 10.01 11.74 -22.23
N ALA A 213 10.64 12.85 -22.62
CA ALA A 213 12.03 12.83 -23.10
C ALA A 213 13.03 12.44 -22.00
N GLU A 214 12.82 12.91 -20.77
CA GLU A 214 13.68 12.54 -19.63
C GLU A 214 13.46 11.09 -19.19
N LEU A 215 12.21 10.59 -19.26
CA LEU A 215 11.85 9.25 -18.77
C LEU A 215 11.86 8.14 -19.84
N GLN A 216 12.05 8.47 -21.12
CA GLN A 216 11.92 7.55 -22.26
C GLN A 216 12.67 6.22 -22.14
N HIS A 217 13.72 6.18 -21.32
CA HIS A 217 14.56 5.01 -21.10
C HIS A 217 13.91 3.95 -20.21
N PHE A 218 12.87 4.29 -19.45
CA PHE A 218 12.18 3.34 -18.57
C PHE A 218 10.66 3.56 -18.40
N ALA A 219 10.10 4.69 -18.86
CA ALA A 219 8.69 4.99 -18.67
C ALA A 219 8.02 5.72 -19.85
N ASP A 220 6.72 5.52 -19.96
CA ASP A 220 5.79 6.30 -20.79
C ASP A 220 5.03 7.30 -19.94
N VAL A 221 4.81 8.50 -20.50
CA VAL A 221 4.11 9.59 -19.85
C VAL A 221 2.71 9.74 -20.43
N VAL A 222 1.70 9.68 -19.56
CA VAL A 222 0.30 9.83 -19.93
C VAL A 222 -0.26 11.13 -19.34
N PRO A 223 -0.46 12.18 -20.14
CA PRO A 223 -1.14 13.38 -19.67
C PRO A 223 -2.62 13.08 -19.39
N ARG A 224 -3.08 13.40 -18.18
CA ARG A 224 -4.48 13.21 -17.74
C ARG A 224 -5.08 14.56 -17.36
N PHE A 225 -5.49 15.31 -18.39
CA PHE A 225 -6.06 16.66 -18.27
C PHE A 225 -7.56 16.72 -18.63
N ASP A 226 -8.14 15.56 -18.93
CA ASP A 226 -9.50 15.35 -19.42
C ASP A 226 -10.60 15.76 -18.43
N TRP A 227 -10.30 15.76 -17.14
CA TRP A 227 -11.19 16.19 -16.07
C TRP A 227 -11.12 17.70 -15.78
N ALA A 228 -10.08 18.38 -16.28
CA ALA A 228 -9.87 19.82 -16.11
C ALA A 228 -10.52 20.62 -17.25
N GLN A 229 -11.70 20.19 -17.74
CA GLN A 229 -12.45 20.91 -18.77
C GLN A 229 -13.32 22.03 -18.18
#